data_AF-A0A958MQM0-F1
#
_entry.id   AF-A0A958MQM0-F1
#
_cell.length_a   1.000
_cell.length_b   1.000
_cell.length_c   1.000
_cell.angle_alpha   90.00
_cell.angle_beta   90.00
_cell.angle_gamma   90.00
#
_symmetry.space_group_name_H-M   'P 1'
#
loop_
_entity.id
_entity.type
_entity.pdbx_description
1 polymer ?
#
loop_
_entity_poly.entity_id
_entity_poly.type
_entity_poly.pdbx_seq_one_letter_code
_entity_poly.pdbx_strand_id
1 'polypeptide(L)'
;LKALDYMQTIMPERVWLTSLTYQEEKFSLKGFALTDDDLTDLIQALDKSSFFADVILLQAKEQNTPDGTLKNFEITTAIGVAE
;
A
#
# COMPACT_ATOMS: atom_id res chain seq x y z
N LEU A 1 -5.40 -15.13 5.34
CA LEU A 1 -4.06 -15.27 5.98
C LEU A 1 -2.92 -15.21 4.96
N LYS A 2 -3.00 -15.87 3.79
CA LYS A 2 -1.93 -15.82 2.77
C LYS A 2 -1.65 -14.43 2.16
N ALA A 3 -2.67 -13.59 1.98
CA ALA A 3 -2.49 -12.25 1.42
C ALA A 3 -1.66 -11.33 2.35
N LEU A 4 -1.85 -11.45 3.67
CA LEU A 4 -1.07 -10.70 4.66
C LEU A 4 0.41 -11.13 4.65
N ASP A 5 0.65 -12.44 4.55
CA ASP A 5 1.99 -13.04 4.50
C ASP A 5 2.75 -12.64 3.21
N TYR A 6 2.04 -12.64 2.08
CA TYR A 6 2.58 -12.15 0.81
C TYR A 6 2.91 -10.66 0.87
N MET A 7 2.03 -9.84 1.46
CA MET A 7 2.29 -8.42 1.68
C MET A 7 3.54 -8.17 2.52
N GLN A 8 3.80 -8.99 3.54
CA GLN A 8 5.04 -8.89 4.33
C GLN A 8 6.30 -9.23 3.53
N THR A 9 6.19 -10.11 2.54
CA THR A 9 7.32 -10.52 1.68
C THR A 9 7.63 -9.49 0.60
N ILE A 10 6.62 -8.78 0.10
CA ILE A 10 6.78 -7.79 -0.97
C ILE A 10 7.02 -6.36 -0.46
N MET A 11 6.89 -6.10 0.84
CA MET A 11 7.05 -4.75 1.37
C MET A 11 8.51 -4.29 1.17
N PRO A 12 8.74 -3.23 0.38
CA PRO A 12 10.08 -2.65 0.23
C PRO A 12 10.63 -2.23 1.60
N GLU A 13 11.93 -2.36 1.85
CA GLU A 13 12.57 -1.86 3.10
C GLU A 13 12.28 -0.38 3.39
N ARG A 14 11.82 0.35 2.37
CA ARG A 14 11.58 1.79 2.37
C ARG A 14 10.11 2.19 2.48
N VAL A 15 9.22 1.21 2.60
CA VAL A 15 7.78 1.40 2.68
C VAL A 15 7.21 0.52 3.78
N TRP A 16 6.39 1.09 4.65
CA TRP A 16 5.72 0.32 5.70
C TRP A 16 4.26 0.73 5.84
N LEU A 17 3.44 -0.25 6.19
CA LEU A 17 2.03 -0.06 6.44
C LEU A 17 1.80 0.25 7.91
N THR A 18 0.99 1.27 8.17
CA THR A 18 0.54 1.66 9.51
C THR A 18 -0.84 1.13 9.83
N SER A 19 -1.66 0.89 8.81
CA SER A 19 -2.99 0.31 8.97
C SER A 19 -3.40 -0.44 7.71
N LEU A 20 -3.98 -1.62 7.93
CA LEU A 20 -4.63 -2.39 6.90
C LEU A 20 -6.03 -2.71 7.39
N THR A 21 -7.03 -2.20 6.67
CA THR A 21 -8.43 -2.41 7.00
C THR A 21 -9.11 -3.08 5.81
N TYR A 22 -9.91 -4.11 6.06
CA TYR A 22 -10.73 -4.75 5.06
C TYR A 22 -12.21 -4.50 5.37
N GLN A 23 -12.89 -3.77 4.49
CA GLN A 23 -14.30 -3.39 4.65
C GLN A 23 -14.97 -3.38 3.27
N GLU A 24 -16.21 -3.90 3.19
CA GLU A 24 -17.05 -3.81 1.99
C GLU A 24 -16.33 -4.26 0.70
N GLU A 25 -15.66 -5.42 0.75
CA GLU A 25 -14.94 -6.01 -0.41
C GLU A 25 -13.74 -5.16 -0.90
N LYS A 26 -13.30 -4.19 -0.10
CA LYS A 26 -12.15 -3.34 -0.36
C LYS A 26 -11.12 -3.42 0.76
N PHE A 27 -9.86 -3.42 0.37
CA PHE A 27 -8.72 -3.21 1.26
C PHE A 27 -8.32 -1.74 1.26
N SER A 28 -8.28 -1.14 2.44
CA SER A 28 -7.74 0.18 2.68
C SER A 28 -6.39 0.04 3.37
N LEU A 29 -5.35 0.49 2.69
CA LEU A 29 -3.96 0.44 3.10
C LEU A 29 -3.51 1.85 3.44
N LYS A 30 -2.99 2.04 4.65
CA LYS A 30 -2.35 3.29 5.05
C LYS A 30 -0.92 2.99 5.43
N GLY A 31 0.00 3.87 5.06
CA GLY A 31 1.41 3.64 5.28
C GLY A 31 2.26 4.87 5.03
N PHE A 32 3.56 4.68 5.17
CA PHE A 32 4.55 5.68 4.84
C PHE A 32 5.54 5.11 3.82
N ALA A 33 5.94 5.96 2.88
CA ALA A 33 6.99 5.70 1.91
C ALA A 33 8.10 6.75 2.08
N LEU A 34 9.35 6.35 1.88
CA LEU A 34 10.49 7.29 1.93
C LEU A 34 10.49 8.25 0.74
N THR A 35 10.12 7.80 -0.46
CA THR A 35 10.08 8.62 -1.68
C THR A 35 8.80 8.40 -2.49
N ASP A 36 8.53 9.26 -3.48
CA ASP A 36 7.45 9.03 -4.44
C ASP A 36 7.72 7.83 -5.37
N ASP A 37 8.99 7.52 -5.62
CA ASP A 37 9.39 6.36 -6.42
C ASP A 37 9.00 5.07 -5.69
N ASP A 38 9.29 4.99 -4.39
CA ASP A 38 8.91 3.87 -3.52
C ASP A 38 7.37 3.67 -3.46
N LEU A 39 6.61 4.77 -3.41
CA LEU A 39 5.14 4.72 -3.44
C LEU A 39 4.64 4.21 -4.80
N THR A 40 5.26 4.66 -5.88
CA THR A 40 4.90 4.25 -7.24
C THR A 40 5.18 2.76 -7.46
N ASP A 41 6.34 2.27 -6.98
CA ASP A 41 6.69 0.85 -7.03
C ASP A 41 5.69 -0.01 -6.24
N LEU A 42 5.27 0.44 -5.05
CA LEU A 42 4.22 -0.24 -4.28
C LEU A 42 2.91 -0.34 -5.07
N ILE A 43 2.46 0.77 -5.66
CA ILE A 43 1.21 0.78 -6.45
C ILE A 43 1.32 -0.18 -7.63
N GLN A 44 2.45 -0.18 -8.35
CA GLN A 44 2.69 -1.12 -9.45
C GLN A 44 2.76 -2.58 -8.99
N ALA A 45 3.32 -2.87 -7.82
CA ALA A 45 3.36 -4.20 -7.24
C ALA A 45 1.96 -4.70 -6.86
N LEU A 46 1.13 -3.81 -6.32
CA LEU A 46 -0.29 -4.10 -6.02
C LEU A 46 -1.08 -4.35 -7.31
N ASP A 47 -0.89 -3.51 -8.33
CA ASP A 47 -1.56 -3.64 -9.63
C ASP A 47 -1.17 -4.93 -10.38
N LYS A 48 0.10 -5.34 -10.29
CA LYS A 48 0.58 -6.60 -10.86
C LYS A 48 0.06 -7.85 -10.14
N SER A 49 -0.47 -7.69 -8.93
CA SER A 49 -0.91 -8.80 -8.12
C SER A 49 -2.34 -9.19 -8.47
N SER A 50 -2.57 -10.44 -8.86
CA SER A 50 -3.92 -10.96 -9.17
C SER A 50 -4.88 -10.98 -7.96
N PHE A 51 -4.38 -10.67 -6.76
CA PHE A 51 -5.17 -10.58 -5.53
C PHE A 51 -5.82 -9.21 -5.32
N PHE A 52 -5.33 -8.16 -5.97
CA PHE A 52 -5.82 -6.79 -5.81
C PHE A 52 -6.27 -6.26 -7.16
N ALA A 53 -7.44 -5.64 -7.19
CA ALA A 53 -7.99 -4.98 -8.38
C ALA A 53 -8.31 -3.52 -8.04
N ASP A 54 -8.38 -2.65 -9.03
CA ASP A 54 -8.82 -1.26 -8.84
C ASP A 54 -7.99 -0.51 -7.77
N VAL A 55 -6.67 -0.47 -7.95
CA VAL A 55 -5.73 0.18 -7.02
C VAL A 55 -5.84 1.70 -7.17
N ILE A 56 -6.36 2.37 -6.14
CA ILE A 56 -6.60 3.81 -6.13
C ILE A 56 -5.81 4.46 -5.00
N LEU A 57 -4.96 5.42 -5.33
CA LEU A 57 -4.28 6.28 -4.36
C LEU A 57 -5.25 7.39 -3.91
N LEU A 58 -5.74 7.31 -2.68
CA LEU A 58 -6.64 8.30 -2.08
C LEU A 58 -5.87 9.51 -1.55
N GLN A 59 -4.68 9.28 -1.00
CA GLN A 59 -3.86 10.34 -0.43
C GLN A 59 -2.38 10.02 -0.59
N ALA A 60 -1.59 11.04 -0.90
CA ALA A 60 -0.14 11.04 -0.75
C ALA A 60 0.29 12.43 -0.28
N LYS A 61 0.77 12.53 0.95
CA LYS A 61 1.22 13.78 1.56
C LYS A 61 2.57 13.62 2.21
N GLU A 62 3.42 14.60 2.02
CA GLU A 62 4.68 14.70 2.74
C GLU A 62 4.41 15.08 4.20
N GLN A 63 4.88 14.26 5.10
CA GLN A 63 4.81 14.41 6.53
C GLN A 63 6.24 14.52 7.06
N ASN A 64 6.56 15.71 7.58
CA ASN A 64 7.83 15.93 8.27
C ASN A 64 7.75 15.27 9.65
N THR A 65 8.54 14.23 9.84
CA THR A 65 8.75 13.57 11.12
C THR A 65 10.07 14.05 11.71
N PRO A 66 10.27 13.92 13.04
CA PRO A 66 11.55 14.27 13.67
C PRO A 66 12.75 13.47 13.12
N ASP A 67 12.52 12.32 12.48
CA ASP A 67 13.55 11.47 11.86
C ASP A 67 13.80 11.81 10.37
N GLY A 68 12.95 12.65 9.77
CA GLY A 68 13.02 13.02 8.36
C GLY A 68 11.67 13.25 7.70
N THR A 69 11.68 13.65 6.44
CA THR A 69 10.46 13.80 5.63
C THR A 69 10.05 12.43 5.07
N LEU A 70 8.81 12.03 5.35
CA LEU A 70 8.22 10.79 4.84
C LEU A 70 6.96 11.11 4.04
N LYS A 71 6.58 10.26 3.09
CA LYS A 71 5.30 10.37 2.40
C LYS A 71 4.27 9.47 3.05
N ASN A 72 3.32 10.07 3.77
CA ASN A 72 2.13 9.38 4.22
C ASN A 72 1.21 9.12 3.03
N PHE A 73 0.82 7.87 2.82
CA PHE A 73 -0.09 7.50 1.75
C PHE A 73 -1.27 6.68 2.25
N GLU A 74 -2.37 6.79 1.50
CA GLU A 74 -3.57 6.01 1.67
C GLU A 74 -3.98 5.45 0.31
N ILE A 75 -4.01 4.13 0.19
CA ILE A 75 -4.39 3.40 -1.01
C ILE A 75 -5.62 2.57 -0.67
N THR A 76 -6.60 2.55 -1.57
CA THR A 76 -7.70 1.59 -1.52
C THR A 76 -7.62 0.68 -2.73
N THR A 77 -7.91 -0.60 -2.53
CA THR A 77 -7.92 -1.62 -3.59
C THR A 77 -9.16 -2.49 -3.39
N ALA A 78 -9.79 -2.93 -4.46
CA ALA A 78 -10.80 -3.98 -4.42
C ALA A 78 -10.15 -5.37 -4.33
N ILE A 79 -10.88 -6.36 -3.82
CA ILE A 79 -10.44 -7.76 -3.92
C ILE A 79 -10.45 -8.17 -5.40
N GLY A 80 -9.28 -8.56 -5.90
CA GLY A 80 -9.18 -9.30 -7.14
C GLY A 80 -9.69 -10.72 -6.91
N VAL A 81 -10.70 -11.15 -7.65
CA VAL A 81 -11.11 -12.55 -7.68
C VAL A 81 -10.00 -13.29 -8.43
N ALA A 82 -9.14 -14.00 -7.70
CA ALA A 82 -8.24 -14.97 -8.31
C ALA A 82 -9.12 -16.12 -8.81
N GLU A 83 -9.57 -16.04 -10.07
CA GLU A 83 -10.20 -17.15 -10.80
C GLU A 83 -9.21 -18.29 -11.07
#